data_AF-A0A443SE06-F1
#
_entry.id   AF-A0A443SE06-F1
#
_cell.length_a   1.000
_cell.length_b   1.000
_cell.length_c   1.000
_cell.angle_alpha   90.00
_cell.angle_beta   90.00
_cell.angle_gamma   90.00
#
_symmetry.space_group_name_H-M   'P 1'
#
loop_
_entity.id
_entity.type
_entity.pdbx_description
1 polymer ?
#
loop_
_entity_poly.entity_id
_entity_poly.type
_entity_poly.pdbx_seq_one_letter_code
_entity_poly.pdbx_strand_id
1 'polypeptide(L)'
;MNDERVLEYARDMGKVLQLVNIARDIVTDSETLGRCYVPYEYLKDARNELRILKNERHASTINEHQLHSYSLRLLQLAETFNSNVIKGISCLPHDVQRQLLVLYHIYKSIGIKIKQSTQYKQRIYLNTFQRILIAFKYLYFHLN
;
A
#
# COMPACT_ATOMS: atom_id res chain seq x y z
N MET A 1 21.72 2.36 18.20
CA MET A 1 20.68 1.34 17.95
C MET A 1 21.38 0.13 17.35
N ASN A 2 21.03 -1.10 17.72
CA ASN A 2 21.64 -2.29 17.10
C ASN A 2 21.16 -2.43 15.64
N ASP A 3 22.04 -2.89 14.75
CA ASP A 3 21.81 -3.06 13.31
C ASP A 3 20.59 -3.94 13.03
N GLU A 4 20.39 -4.98 13.84
CA GLU A 4 19.24 -5.88 13.75
C GLU A 4 17.90 -5.13 13.85
N ARG A 5 17.80 -4.15 14.75
CA ARG A 5 16.58 -3.37 14.94
C ARG A 5 16.34 -2.37 13.79
N VAL A 6 17.41 -1.86 13.17
CA VAL A 6 17.31 -1.05 11.95
C VAL A 6 16.74 -1.91 10.81
N LEU A 7 17.22 -3.15 10.68
CA LEU A 7 16.75 -4.09 9.66
C LEU A 7 15.28 -4.47 9.86
N GLU A 8 14.82 -4.67 11.10
CA GLU A 8 13.41 -4.90 11.41
C GLU A 8 12.52 -3.74 10.93
N TYR A 9 12.92 -2.50 11.24
CA TYR A 9 12.17 -1.33 10.78
C TYR A 9 12.18 -1.17 9.26
N ALA A 10 13.30 -1.48 8.60
CA ALA A 10 13.38 -1.48 7.14
C ALA A 10 12.44 -2.53 6.53
N ARG A 11 12.35 -3.72 7.12
CA ARG A 11 11.39 -4.76 6.71
C ARG A 11 9.95 -4.30 6.89
N ASP A 12 9.63 -3.65 8.01
CA ASP A 12 8.29 -3.11 8.26
C ASP A 12 7.92 -2.01 7.26
N MET A 13 8.85 -1.14 6.90
CA MET A 13 8.63 -0.16 5.81
C MET A 13 8.35 -0.87 4.49
N GLY A 14 9.13 -1.90 4.15
CA GLY A 14 8.89 -2.72 2.97
C GLY A 14 7.49 -3.35 2.96
N LYS A 15 7.03 -3.89 4.10
CA LYS A 15 5.67 -4.46 4.24
C LYS A 15 4.60 -3.40 3.97
N VAL A 16 4.71 -2.21 4.57
CA VAL A 16 3.74 -1.13 4.35
C VAL A 16 3.64 -0.76 2.87
N LEU A 17 4.79 -0.54 2.21
CA LEU A 17 4.82 -0.17 0.80
C LEU A 17 4.21 -1.26 -0.09
N GLN A 18 4.53 -2.53 0.17
CA GLN A 18 4.01 -3.67 -0.60
C GLN A 18 2.52 -3.89 -0.37
N LEU A 19 2.05 -3.85 0.87
CA LEU A 19 0.63 -4.00 1.19
C LEU A 19 -0.23 -2.92 0.52
N VAL A 20 0.25 -1.67 0.50
CA VAL A 20 -0.41 -0.57 -0.22
C VAL A 20 -0.40 -0.79 -1.73
N ASN A 21 0.70 -1.30 -2.31
CA ASN A 21 0.75 -1.64 -3.73
C ASN A 21 -0.25 -2.76 -4.08
N ILE A 22 -0.27 -3.85 -3.32
CA ILE A 22 -1.21 -4.96 -3.52
C ILE A 22 -2.65 -4.46 -3.39
N ALA A 23 -2.94 -3.67 -2.36
CA ALA A 23 -4.27 -3.10 -2.13
C ALA A 23 -4.74 -2.21 -3.30
N ARG A 24 -3.82 -1.50 -3.96
CA ARG A 24 -4.10 -0.60 -5.09
C ARG A 24 -4.26 -1.34 -6.42
N ASP A 25 -3.55 -2.45 -6.61
CA ASP A 25 -3.31 -3.05 -7.92
C ASP A 25 -3.99 -4.42 -8.12
N ILE A 26 -4.92 -4.85 -7.24
CA ILE A 26 -5.63 -6.15 -7.32
C ILE A 26 -6.11 -6.48 -8.74
N VAL A 27 -6.86 -5.57 -9.38
CA VAL A 27 -7.40 -5.76 -10.73
C VAL A 27 -6.30 -5.74 -11.78
N THR A 28 -5.38 -4.77 -11.70
CA THR A 28 -4.29 -4.64 -12.67
C THR A 28 -3.36 -5.85 -12.66
N ASP A 29 -2.98 -6.35 -11.49
CA ASP A 29 -2.12 -7.53 -11.33
C ASP A 29 -2.79 -8.80 -11.86
N SER A 30 -4.10 -8.94 -11.66
CA SER A 30 -4.88 -10.05 -12.22
C SER A 30 -4.93 -9.97 -13.75
N GLU A 31 -5.46 -8.87 -14.28
CA GLU A 31 -5.78 -8.74 -15.72
C GLU A 31 -4.51 -8.71 -16.58
N THR A 32 -3.45 -8.04 -16.13
CA THR A 32 -2.23 -7.86 -16.93
C THR A 32 -1.17 -8.93 -16.67
N LEU A 33 -1.05 -9.46 -15.44
CA LEU A 33 0.00 -10.40 -15.06
C LEU A 33 -0.52 -11.81 -14.77
N GLY A 34 -1.83 -12.01 -14.62
CA GLY A 34 -2.41 -13.27 -14.15
C GLY A 34 -2.04 -13.59 -12.70
N ARG A 35 -1.86 -12.57 -11.86
CA ARG A 35 -1.41 -12.71 -10.47
C ARG A 35 -2.47 -12.23 -9.49
N CYS A 36 -2.55 -12.93 -8.35
CA CYS A 36 -3.35 -12.52 -7.20
C CYS A 36 -2.45 -12.57 -5.97
N TYR A 37 -2.32 -11.43 -5.29
CA TYR A 37 -1.57 -11.32 -4.02
C TYR A 37 -2.48 -11.07 -2.82
N VAL A 38 -3.80 -11.02 -3.02
CA VAL A 38 -4.76 -10.98 -1.92
C VAL A 38 -4.65 -12.32 -1.17
N PRO A 39 -4.47 -12.31 0.16
CA PRO A 39 -4.43 -13.53 0.96
C PRO A 39 -5.67 -14.40 0.71
N TYR A 40 -5.48 -15.72 0.63
CA TYR A 40 -6.56 -16.67 0.36
C TYR A 40 -7.70 -16.55 1.37
N GLU A 41 -7.37 -16.37 2.65
CA GLU A 41 -8.32 -16.17 3.75
C GLU A 41 -9.12 -14.84 3.68
N TYR A 42 -8.75 -13.93 2.77
CA TYR A 42 -9.49 -12.68 2.60
C TYR A 42 -10.63 -12.84 1.59
N LEU A 43 -10.48 -13.76 0.63
CA LEU A 43 -11.43 -14.02 -0.44
C LEU A 43 -12.71 -14.67 0.11
N LYS A 44 -13.87 -14.32 -0.46
CA LYS A 44 -15.18 -14.77 0.04
C LYS A 44 -15.53 -16.16 -0.49
N ASP A 45 -15.34 -16.36 -1.78
CA ASP A 45 -15.33 -17.66 -2.46
C ASP A 45 -13.92 -17.90 -3.02
N ALA A 46 -13.00 -18.26 -2.14
CA ALA A 46 -11.58 -18.25 -2.45
C ALA A 46 -11.18 -19.15 -3.64
N ARG A 47 -11.87 -20.28 -3.86
CA ARG A 47 -11.57 -21.15 -5.00
C ARG A 47 -12.01 -20.52 -6.32
N ASN A 48 -13.25 -20.03 -6.38
CA ASN A 48 -13.78 -19.42 -7.60
C ASN A 48 -13.08 -18.09 -7.89
N GLU A 49 -12.86 -17.26 -6.89
CA GLU A 49 -12.19 -15.97 -7.05
C GLU A 49 -10.74 -16.13 -7.48
N LEU A 50 -9.98 -17.11 -6.94
CA LEU A 50 -8.63 -17.38 -7.45
C LEU A 50 -8.63 -17.82 -8.91
N ARG A 51 -9.62 -18.63 -9.33
CA ARG A 51 -9.79 -19.03 -10.73
C ARG A 51 -10.02 -17.81 -11.61
N ILE A 52 -10.91 -16.90 -11.20
CA ILE A 52 -11.20 -15.64 -11.90
C ILE A 52 -9.95 -14.74 -11.96
N LEU A 53 -9.27 -14.53 -10.83
CA LEU A 53 -8.15 -13.59 -10.70
C LEU A 53 -6.85 -14.09 -11.36
N LYS A 54 -6.63 -15.41 -11.45
CA LYS A 54 -5.36 -15.95 -11.98
C LYS A 54 -5.51 -16.60 -13.34
N ASN A 55 -6.52 -17.44 -13.52
CA ASN A 55 -6.65 -18.28 -14.72
C ASN A 55 -7.43 -17.55 -15.80
N GLU A 56 -8.61 -17.02 -15.45
CA GLU A 56 -9.46 -16.28 -16.40
C GLU A 56 -8.97 -14.84 -16.59
N ARG A 57 -8.30 -14.28 -15.58
CA ARG A 57 -7.79 -12.91 -15.56
C ARG A 57 -8.89 -11.87 -15.78
N HIS A 58 -10.09 -12.15 -15.27
CA HIS A 58 -11.28 -11.30 -15.42
C HIS A 58 -11.68 -10.70 -14.07
N ALA A 59 -10.74 -10.02 -13.39
CA ALA A 59 -10.99 -9.46 -12.06
C ALA A 59 -12.19 -8.50 -12.00
N SER A 60 -12.46 -7.80 -13.10
CA SER A 60 -13.62 -6.91 -13.26
C SER A 60 -14.98 -7.61 -13.12
N THR A 61 -15.07 -8.95 -13.18
CA THR A 61 -16.32 -9.67 -12.89
C THR A 61 -16.58 -9.86 -11.40
N ILE A 62 -15.60 -9.63 -10.54
CA ILE A 62 -15.79 -9.63 -9.08
C ILE A 62 -16.41 -8.29 -8.68
N ASN A 63 -17.40 -8.33 -7.79
CA ASN A 63 -18.08 -7.14 -7.29
C ASN A 63 -17.08 -6.09 -6.75
N GLU A 64 -17.23 -4.84 -7.18
CA GLU A 64 -16.30 -3.76 -6.82
C GLU A 64 -16.25 -3.48 -5.31
N HIS A 65 -17.35 -3.62 -4.58
CA HIS A 65 -17.34 -3.47 -3.11
C HIS A 65 -16.61 -4.63 -2.43
N GLN A 66 -16.68 -5.83 -3.02
CA GLN A 66 -15.94 -6.98 -2.54
C GLN A 66 -14.42 -6.79 -2.71
N LEU A 67 -13.97 -6.41 -3.91
CA LEU A 67 -12.57 -6.04 -4.15
C LEU A 67 -12.12 -4.90 -3.21
N HIS A 68 -13.01 -3.93 -2.98
CA HIS A 68 -12.74 -2.83 -2.07
C HIS A 68 -12.51 -3.33 -0.65
N SER A 69 -13.35 -4.25 -0.16
CA SER A 69 -13.19 -4.84 1.17
C SER A 69 -11.83 -5.53 1.35
N TYR A 70 -11.30 -6.19 0.33
CA TYR A 70 -9.97 -6.82 0.37
C TYR A 70 -8.86 -5.79 0.44
N SER A 71 -8.97 -4.75 -0.38
CA SER A 71 -8.05 -3.61 -0.35
C SER A 71 -8.03 -2.95 1.04
N LEU A 72 -9.19 -2.72 1.65
CA LEU A 72 -9.29 -2.14 2.99
C LEU A 72 -8.64 -3.02 4.07
N ARG A 73 -8.84 -4.34 4.02
CA ARG A 73 -8.19 -5.28 4.96
C ARG A 73 -6.67 -5.25 4.83
N LEU A 74 -6.13 -5.20 3.61
CA LEU A 74 -4.68 -5.06 3.37
C LEU A 74 -4.13 -3.74 3.90
N LEU A 75 -4.87 -2.64 3.71
CA LEU A 75 -4.48 -1.33 4.25
C LEU A 75 -4.52 -1.30 5.78
N GLN A 76 -5.50 -1.97 6.39
CA GLN A 76 -5.56 -2.11 7.86
C GLN A 76 -4.37 -2.90 8.39
N LEU A 77 -3.96 -3.97 7.70
CA LEU A 77 -2.73 -4.70 8.03
C LEU A 77 -1.49 -3.80 7.89
N ALA A 78 -1.39 -3.00 6.83
CA ALA A 78 -0.28 -2.07 6.64
C ALA A 78 -0.17 -1.08 7.81
N GLU A 79 -1.30 -0.59 8.31
CA GLU A 79 -1.33 0.39 9.40
C GLU A 79 -0.73 -0.13 10.71
N THR A 80 -0.75 -1.44 10.95
CA THR A 80 -0.15 -2.05 12.15
C THR A 80 1.36 -1.81 12.24
N PHE A 81 2.03 -1.54 11.12
CA PHE A 81 3.47 -1.30 11.04
C PHE A 81 3.84 0.20 11.06
N ASN A 82 2.88 1.13 10.96
CA ASN A 82 3.15 2.55 10.76
C ASN A 82 4.03 3.18 11.86
N SER A 83 3.82 2.80 13.12
CA SER A 83 4.60 3.30 14.25
C SER A 83 6.07 2.86 14.16
N ASN A 84 6.31 1.61 13.74
CA ASN A 84 7.64 1.06 13.53
C ASN A 84 8.34 1.74 12.34
N VAL A 85 7.62 2.03 11.25
CA VAL A 85 8.18 2.76 10.11
C VAL A 85 8.67 4.14 10.50
N ILE A 86 7.86 4.91 11.26
CA ILE A 86 8.24 6.26 11.69
C ILE A 86 9.45 6.22 12.63
N LYS A 87 9.45 5.30 13.61
CA LYS A 87 10.62 5.08 14.49
C LYS A 87 11.85 4.69 13.66
N GLY A 88 11.69 3.79 12.70
CA GLY A 88 12.73 3.36 11.77
C GLY A 88 13.38 4.52 11.04
N ILE A 89 12.56 5.38 10.44
CA ILE A 89 13.04 6.54 9.70
C ILE A 89 13.81 7.49 10.63
N SER A 90 13.32 7.75 11.85
CA SER A 90 14.02 8.62 12.81
C SER A 90 15.40 8.12 13.25
N CYS A 91 15.69 6.84 13.05
CA CYS A 91 16.98 6.24 13.43
C CYS A 91 18.00 6.19 12.29
N LEU A 92 17.65 6.62 11.08
CA LEU A 92 18.57 6.65 9.94
C LEU A 92 19.40 7.94 9.93
N PRO A 93 20.49 8.02 9.15
CA PRO A 93 21.21 9.28 8.95
C PRO A 93 20.28 10.41 8.47
N HIS A 94 20.42 11.62 9.02
CA HIS A 94 19.51 12.75 8.75
C HIS A 94 19.33 13.05 7.25
N ASP A 95 20.37 12.81 6.45
CA ASP A 95 20.39 13.08 5.01
C ASP A 95 19.44 12.20 4.20
N VAL A 96 18.99 11.06 4.75
CA VAL A 96 18.06 10.14 4.08
C VAL A 96 16.66 10.10 4.70
N GLN A 97 16.49 10.64 5.91
CA GLN A 97 15.22 10.55 6.64
C GLN A 97 14.07 11.22 5.88
N ARG A 98 14.30 12.42 5.35
CA ARG A 98 13.26 13.21 4.70
C ARG A 98 12.74 12.55 3.42
N GLN A 99 13.62 11.96 2.62
CA GLN A 99 13.27 11.26 1.38
C GLN A 99 12.39 10.03 1.70
N LEU A 100 12.73 9.30 2.76
CA LEU A 100 11.94 8.16 3.20
C LEU A 100 10.60 8.57 3.82
N LEU A 101 10.54 9.70 4.53
CA LEU A 101 9.28 10.30 5.00
C LEU A 101 8.38 10.67 3.83
N VAL A 102 8.91 11.33 2.79
CA VAL A 102 8.16 11.63 1.57
C VAL A 102 7.61 10.35 0.93
N LEU A 103 8.46 9.34 0.75
CA LEU A 103 8.04 8.06 0.17
C LEU A 103 6.91 7.42 0.98
N TYR A 104 7.08 7.31 2.29
CA TYR A 104 6.06 6.79 3.20
C TYR A 104 4.75 7.57 3.09
N HIS A 105 4.81 8.90 3.06
CA HIS A 105 3.60 9.73 3.00
C HIS A 105 2.91 9.70 1.63
N ILE A 106 3.64 9.54 0.52
CA ILE A 106 3.05 9.27 -0.80
C ILE A 106 2.21 7.99 -0.74
N TYR A 107 2.75 6.91 -0.18
CA TYR A 107 2.04 5.63 -0.07
C TYR A 107 0.88 5.70 0.92
N LYS A 108 1.06 6.38 2.06
CA LYS A 108 -0.03 6.64 3.01
C LYS A 108 -1.18 7.41 2.34
N SER A 109 -0.88 8.41 1.50
CA SER A 109 -1.88 9.17 0.77
C SER A 109 -2.60 8.35 -0.31
N ILE A 110 -1.94 7.37 -0.93
CA ILE A 110 -2.62 6.37 -1.79
C ILE A 110 -3.63 5.58 -0.96
N GLY A 111 -3.20 5.05 0.20
CA GLY A 111 -4.08 4.31 1.11
C GLY A 111 -5.29 5.13 1.56
N ILE A 112 -5.10 6.40 1.93
CA ILE A 112 -6.20 7.30 2.31
C ILE A 112 -7.19 7.48 1.14
N LYS A 113 -6.71 7.70 -0.08
CA LYS A 113 -7.59 7.83 -1.25
C LYS A 113 -8.39 6.56 -1.54
N ILE A 114 -7.76 5.38 -1.36
CA ILE A 114 -8.47 4.11 -1.44
C ILE A 114 -9.59 4.11 -0.40
N LYS A 115 -9.27 4.33 0.89
CA LYS A 115 -10.26 4.34 1.99
C LYS A 115 -11.41 5.33 1.82
N GLN A 116 -11.18 6.46 1.13
CA GLN A 116 -12.19 7.46 0.85
C GLN A 116 -13.09 7.12 -0.35
N SER A 117 -12.75 6.09 -1.13
CA SER A 117 -13.57 5.63 -2.25
C SER A 117 -14.69 4.71 -1.74
N THR A 118 -15.86 4.78 -2.35
CA THR A 118 -17.02 3.93 -1.99
C THR A 118 -16.95 2.52 -2.58
N GLN A 119 -16.19 2.36 -3.66
CA GLN A 119 -16.00 1.11 -4.38
C GLN A 119 -14.57 1.02 -4.91
N TYR A 120 -14.15 -0.19 -5.30
CA TYR A 120 -12.84 -0.41 -5.89
C TYR A 120 -12.78 0.25 -7.27
N LYS A 121 -11.76 1.08 -7.49
CA LYS A 121 -11.45 1.61 -8.82
C LYS A 121 -10.33 0.78 -9.41
N GLN A 122 -10.36 0.55 -10.72
CA GLN A 122 -9.37 -0.29 -11.41
C GLN A 122 -7.92 0.00 -11.00
N ARG A 123 -7.58 1.29 -10.82
CA ARG A 123 -6.37 1.72 -10.13
C ARG A 123 -6.48 3.15 -9.59
N ILE A 124 -6.03 3.39 -8.35
CA ILE A 124 -6.01 4.72 -7.73
C ILE A 124 -4.64 5.37 -7.88
N TYR A 125 -4.62 6.63 -8.31
CA TYR A 125 -3.38 7.40 -8.51
C TYR A 125 -3.35 8.66 -7.65
N LEU A 126 -2.13 9.05 -7.24
CA LEU A 126 -1.82 10.43 -6.89
C LEU A 126 -1.33 11.14 -8.15
N ASN A 127 -1.96 12.27 -8.46
CA ASN A 127 -1.50 13.12 -9.55
C ASN A 127 -0.18 13.79 -9.16
N THR A 128 0.54 14.34 -10.15
CA THR A 128 1.85 14.96 -9.96
C THR A 128 1.81 16.08 -8.94
N PHE A 129 0.77 16.90 -8.95
CA PHE A 129 0.59 18.00 -7.98
C PHE A 129 0.51 17.50 -6.54
N GLN A 130 -0.27 16.47 -6.26
CA GLN A 130 -0.38 15.86 -4.93
C GLN A 130 0.96 15.30 -4.46
N ARG A 131 1.71 14.65 -5.35
CA ARG A 131 3.05 14.13 -5.04
C ARG A 131 4.01 15.26 -4.69
N ILE A 132 4.01 16.35 -5.47
CA ILE A 132 4.82 17.54 -5.22
C ILE A 132 4.45 18.19 -3.88
N LEU A 133 3.17 18.35 -3.58
CA LEU A 133 2.71 18.96 -2.33
C LEU A 133 3.14 18.12 -1.12
N ILE A 134 2.98 16.80 -1.19
CA ILE A 134 3.46 15.86 -0.16
C ILE A 134 5.00 15.98 -0.03
N ALA A 135 5.73 15.93 -1.14
CA ALA A 135 7.18 16.05 -1.13
C ALA A 135 7.63 17.36 -0.46
N PHE A 136 7.07 18.48 -0.88
CA PHE A 136 7.36 19.80 -0.32
C PHE A 136 7.07 19.86 1.19
N LYS A 137 5.90 19.36 1.62
CA LYS A 137 5.53 19.31 3.03
C LYS A 137 6.55 18.56 3.88
N TYR A 138 6.96 17.37 3.46
CA TYR A 138 7.81 16.49 4.27
C TYR A 138 9.32 16.70 4.05
N LEU A 139 9.73 17.39 2.98
CA LEU A 139 11.12 17.83 2.80
C LEU A 139 11.43 19.10 3.60
N TYR A 140 10.50 20.03 3.72
CA TYR A 140 10.80 21.38 4.24
C TYR A 140 10.09 21.74 5.55
N PHE A 141 8.94 21.15 5.85
CA PHE A 141 8.10 21.55 7.00
C PHE A 141 7.90 20.45 8.05
N HIS A 142 8.42 19.25 7.81
CA HIS A 142 8.32 18.14 8.75
C HIS A 142 9.70 17.88 9.34
N LEU A 143 9.99 18.58 10.44
CA LEU A 143 10.99 18.34 11.49
C LEU A 143 11.09 19.64 12.32
N ASN A 144 10.07 19.85 13.18
CA ASN A 144 10.08 20.66 14.40
C ASN A 144 9.21 19.91 15.41
#